data_AF-A0A8J6Z479-F1
#
_entry.id   AF-A0A8J6Z479-F1
#
_cell.length_a   1.000
_cell.length_b   1.000
_cell.length_c   1.000
_cell.angle_alpha   90.00
_cell.angle_beta   90.00
_cell.angle_gamma   90.00
#
_symmetry.space_group_name_H-M   'P 1'
#
loop_
_entity.id
_entity.type
_entity.pdbx_description
1 polymer ?
#
loop_
_entity_poly.entity_id
_entity_poly.type
_entity_poly.pdbx_seq_one_letter_code
_entity_poly.pdbx_strand_id
1 'polypeptide(L)'
;MRKLVATVLSLFVMAFATVCFAETYEMTYEAPHFTEGLKNDQALSETFTTPHGILKIQARKLWQAKSENQLHFIVWIDDKRIDDAHFPKVANGYTFRVFKNTSNSELFYSLESIDRACLYGYSPINKKLEVYIDSQNYAHEAGATPHIVVLKNGDLVLAFEKSNKSKRYKFNWDANKNWFGYSDLGAGWPSISRDKK
;
A
#
# COMPACT_ATOMS: atom_id res chain seq x y z
N MET A 1 -7.97 -59.52 -0.02
CA MET A 1 -7.50 -58.28 0.63
C MET A 1 -7.03 -57.23 -0.40
N ARG A 2 -7.90 -56.78 -1.32
CA ARG A 2 -7.55 -55.76 -2.35
C ARG A 2 -8.55 -54.59 -2.44
N LYS A 3 -9.62 -54.62 -1.65
CA LYS A 3 -10.70 -53.63 -1.69
C LYS A 3 -10.70 -52.63 -0.54
N LEU A 4 -9.80 -52.79 0.43
CA LEU A 4 -9.71 -51.93 1.63
C LEU A 4 -8.61 -50.86 1.56
N VAL A 5 -7.70 -50.95 0.59
CA VAL A 5 -6.61 -49.98 0.41
C VAL A 5 -7.05 -48.78 -0.44
N ALA A 6 -8.04 -48.97 -1.31
CA ALA A 6 -8.54 -47.90 -2.20
C ALA A 6 -9.34 -46.82 -1.44
N THR A 7 -10.05 -47.20 -0.37
CA THR A 7 -10.94 -46.30 0.37
C THR A 7 -10.20 -45.36 1.33
N VAL A 8 -9.02 -45.76 1.82
CA VAL A 8 -8.18 -44.90 2.68
C VAL A 8 -7.37 -43.91 1.84
N LEU A 9 -6.98 -44.29 0.61
CA LEU A 9 -6.32 -43.36 -0.32
C LEU A 9 -7.27 -42.30 -0.89
N SER A 10 -8.56 -42.64 -1.11
CA SER A 10 -9.54 -41.68 -1.61
C SER A 10 -9.95 -40.60 -0.59
N LEU A 11 -9.74 -40.85 0.71
CA LEU A 11 -9.95 -39.83 1.76
C LEU A 11 -8.75 -38.89 1.95
N PHE A 12 -7.56 -39.24 1.45
CA PHE A 12 -6.38 -38.37 1.53
C PHE A 12 -6.26 -37.38 0.35
N VAL A 13 -7.03 -37.58 -0.74
CA VAL A 13 -6.96 -36.74 -1.94
C VAL A 13 -7.87 -35.49 -1.85
N MET A 14 -8.78 -35.41 -0.87
CA MET A 14 -9.70 -34.27 -0.70
C MET A 14 -9.38 -33.34 0.49
N ALA A 15 -8.17 -33.44 1.07
CA ALA A 15 -7.74 -32.57 2.17
C ALA A 15 -6.66 -31.54 1.78
N PHE A 16 -6.42 -31.33 0.49
CA PHE A 16 -5.92 -30.03 0.02
C PHE A 16 -7.13 -29.14 -0.26
N ALA A 17 -7.97 -28.93 0.76
CA ALA A 17 -8.65 -27.66 0.85
C ALA A 17 -7.53 -26.64 0.86
N THR A 18 -7.35 -25.93 -0.26
CA THR A 18 -6.64 -24.66 -0.29
C THR A 18 -7.25 -23.83 0.82
N VAL A 19 -6.62 -23.86 1.99
CA VAL A 19 -6.85 -22.84 3.00
C VAL A 19 -6.41 -21.59 2.28
N CYS A 20 -7.37 -20.86 1.72
CA CYS A 20 -7.17 -19.49 1.30
C CYS A 20 -6.83 -18.75 2.59
N PHE A 21 -5.55 -18.79 2.97
CA PHE A 21 -5.03 -17.92 3.98
C PHE A 21 -5.33 -16.52 3.47
N ALA A 22 -6.26 -15.85 4.15
CA ALA A 22 -6.54 -14.46 3.87
C ALA A 22 -5.21 -13.73 3.97
N GLU A 23 -4.83 -13.07 2.88
CA GLU A 23 -3.56 -12.38 2.81
C GLU A 23 -3.57 -11.23 3.80
N THR A 24 -2.54 -11.19 4.63
CA THR A 24 -2.42 -10.19 5.69
C THR A 24 -1.22 -9.31 5.42
N TYR A 25 -1.31 -8.09 5.91
CA TYR A 25 -0.30 -7.07 5.75
C TYR A 25 0.13 -6.57 7.13
N GLU A 26 1.29 -5.93 7.16
CA GLU A 26 1.82 -5.25 8.33
C GLU A 26 2.37 -3.89 7.90
N MET A 27 2.06 -2.83 8.66
CA MET A 27 2.74 -1.54 8.48
C MET A 27 4.10 -1.60 9.18
N THR A 28 5.17 -1.51 8.40
CA THR A 28 6.56 -1.62 8.89
C THR A 28 7.24 -0.26 9.06
N TYR A 29 6.68 0.79 8.46
CA TYR A 29 7.21 2.15 8.53
C TYR A 29 6.10 3.18 8.32
N GLU A 30 6.21 4.31 9.03
CA GLU A 30 5.38 5.49 8.83
C GLU A 30 6.18 6.77 9.07
N ALA A 31 6.06 7.72 8.14
CA ALA A 31 6.50 9.10 8.29
C ALA A 31 5.30 10.03 8.08
N PRO A 32 4.60 10.43 9.16
CA PRO A 32 3.37 11.22 9.06
C PRO A 32 3.70 12.67 8.71
N HIS A 33 2.97 13.24 7.75
CA HIS A 33 3.08 14.66 7.35
C HIS A 33 4.54 15.13 7.14
N PHE A 34 5.41 14.24 6.66
CA PHE A 34 6.87 14.40 6.74
C PHE A 34 7.37 15.64 6.00
N THR A 35 6.69 16.08 4.93
CA THR A 35 7.10 17.27 4.17
C THR A 35 6.95 18.59 4.94
N GLU A 36 6.12 18.64 5.98
CA GLU A 36 6.03 19.80 6.87
C GLU A 36 7.27 19.93 7.75
N GLY A 37 7.86 18.80 8.16
CA GLY A 37 9.09 18.76 8.94
C GLY A 37 10.38 18.94 8.14
N LEU A 38 10.33 18.82 6.81
CA LEU A 38 11.50 19.00 5.94
C LEU A 38 11.78 20.47 5.68
N LYS A 39 13.06 20.86 5.82
CA LYS A 39 13.59 22.08 5.23
C LYS A 39 13.65 21.94 3.70
N ASN A 40 13.74 23.06 3.02
CA ASN A 40 13.92 23.08 1.57
C ASN A 40 15.23 22.37 1.18
N ASP A 41 15.15 21.57 0.13
CA ASP A 41 16.15 20.63 -0.39
C ASP A 41 16.62 19.53 0.58
N GLN A 42 16.05 19.48 1.79
CA GLN A 42 16.20 18.34 2.68
C GLN A 42 15.41 17.15 2.13
N ALA A 43 16.01 15.96 2.25
CA ALA A 43 15.38 14.73 1.84
C ALA A 43 15.14 13.80 3.03
N LEU A 44 13.96 13.18 3.05
CA LEU A 44 13.76 11.89 3.70
C LEU A 44 14.39 10.83 2.80
N SER A 45 15.20 9.93 3.35
CA SER A 45 15.84 8.85 2.59
C SER A 45 15.78 7.56 3.39
N GLU A 46 15.14 6.56 2.82
CA GLU A 46 14.90 5.27 3.48
C GLU A 46 15.30 4.13 2.54
N THR A 47 15.73 3.02 3.13
CA THR A 47 16.16 1.83 2.41
C THR A 47 15.44 0.62 2.96
N PHE A 48 14.95 -0.23 2.05
CA PHE A 48 14.15 -1.41 2.37
C PHE A 48 14.69 -2.63 1.64
N THR A 49 14.86 -3.73 2.35
CA THR A 49 15.18 -5.03 1.74
C THR A 49 13.91 -5.65 1.19
N THR A 50 13.86 -5.89 -0.11
CA THR A 50 12.73 -6.53 -0.81
C THR A 50 13.15 -7.89 -1.38
N PRO A 51 12.19 -8.74 -1.78
CA PRO A 51 12.52 -9.96 -2.55
C PRO A 51 13.27 -9.69 -3.87
N HIS A 52 13.25 -8.46 -4.37
CA HIS A 52 13.80 -8.06 -5.67
C HIS A 52 15.13 -7.29 -5.58
N GLY A 53 15.65 -7.09 -4.38
CA GLY A 53 16.85 -6.27 -4.13
C GLY A 53 16.63 -5.19 -3.08
N ILE A 54 17.64 -4.34 -2.91
CA ILE A 54 17.61 -3.22 -1.99
C ILE A 54 16.89 -2.06 -2.67
N LEU A 55 15.70 -1.71 -2.16
CA LEU A 55 14.93 -0.58 -2.65
C LEU A 55 15.23 0.66 -1.80
N LYS A 56 15.63 1.74 -2.45
CA LYS A 56 15.87 3.04 -1.81
C LYS A 56 14.84 4.04 -2.27
N ILE A 57 14.26 4.78 -1.33
CA ILE A 57 13.35 5.90 -1.60
C ILE A 57 14.01 7.18 -1.11
N GLN A 58 13.92 8.24 -1.93
CA GLN A 58 14.28 9.58 -1.53
C GLN A 58 13.12 10.53 -1.84
N ALA A 59 12.66 11.25 -0.82
CA ALA A 59 11.60 12.23 -0.91
C ALA A 59 12.13 13.59 -0.47
N ARG A 60 12.27 14.54 -1.40
CA ARG A 60 12.87 15.87 -1.19
C ARG A 60 11.83 16.97 -1.32
N LYS A 61 11.80 17.89 -0.37
CA LYS A 61 11.03 19.14 -0.48
C LYS A 61 11.80 20.14 -1.33
N LEU A 62 11.28 20.52 -2.49
CA LEU A 62 11.95 21.48 -3.37
C LEU A 62 11.72 22.93 -2.91
N TRP A 63 12.76 23.76 -3.02
CA TRP A 63 12.71 25.20 -2.65
C TRP A 63 11.75 26.02 -3.55
N GLN A 64 11.35 25.53 -4.72
CA GLN A 64 10.73 26.35 -5.76
C GLN A 64 9.27 26.75 -5.45
N ALA A 65 9.11 27.95 -4.86
CA ALA A 65 7.82 28.52 -4.46
C ALA A 65 6.80 28.74 -5.60
N LYS A 66 7.24 28.72 -6.86
CA LYS A 66 6.38 28.93 -8.04
C LYS A 66 5.96 27.66 -8.77
N SER A 67 6.58 26.51 -8.47
CA SER A 67 6.12 25.25 -9.05
C SER A 67 5.07 24.64 -8.15
N GLU A 68 3.98 24.16 -8.74
CA GLU A 68 3.05 23.29 -8.02
C GLU A 68 3.81 22.08 -7.46
N ASN A 69 4.81 21.57 -8.18
CA ASN A 69 5.67 20.43 -7.84
C ASN A 69 6.68 20.70 -6.71
N GLN A 70 6.27 20.59 -5.45
CA GLN A 70 7.15 20.83 -4.29
C GLN A 70 7.73 19.57 -3.64
N LEU A 71 7.27 18.38 -4.03
CA LEU A 71 7.85 17.13 -3.57
C LEU A 71 8.46 16.37 -4.75
N HIS A 72 9.76 16.08 -4.66
CA HIS A 72 10.48 15.22 -5.60
C HIS A 72 10.66 13.83 -4.97
N PHE A 73 10.15 12.79 -5.62
CA PHE A 73 10.17 11.42 -5.14
C PHE A 73 10.95 10.56 -6.12
N ILE A 74 12.05 9.98 -5.65
CA ILE A 74 12.97 9.19 -6.48
C ILE A 74 13.10 7.80 -5.86
N VAL A 75 13.08 6.78 -6.71
CA VAL A 75 13.21 5.38 -6.27
C VAL A 75 14.31 4.68 -7.05
N TRP A 76 15.10 3.89 -6.33
CA TRP A 76 16.12 3.01 -6.88
C TRP A 76 15.92 1.58 -6.40
N ILE A 77 16.34 0.62 -7.22
CA ILE A 77 16.54 -0.77 -6.81
C ILE A 77 17.96 -1.18 -7.20
N ASP A 78 18.73 -1.70 -6.24
CA ASP A 78 20.15 -2.06 -6.42
C ASP A 78 20.95 -0.98 -7.18
N ASP A 79 20.87 0.26 -6.69
CA ASP A 79 21.48 1.48 -7.25
C ASP A 79 21.01 1.92 -8.64
N LYS A 80 20.10 1.17 -9.27
CA LYS A 80 19.46 1.58 -10.52
C LYS A 80 18.21 2.41 -10.24
N ARG A 81 18.14 3.64 -10.76
CA ARG A 81 16.93 4.47 -10.68
C ARG A 81 15.80 3.83 -11.48
N ILE A 82 14.64 3.67 -10.85
CA ILE A 82 13.45 3.05 -11.45
C ILE A 82 12.22 3.96 -11.47
N ASP A 83 12.22 5.04 -10.68
CA ASP A 83 11.16 6.05 -10.69
C ASP A 83 11.73 7.44 -10.33
N ASP A 84 11.09 8.48 -10.85
CA ASP A 84 11.43 9.89 -10.70
C ASP A 84 10.16 10.73 -10.91
N ALA A 85 9.45 11.02 -9.81
CA ALA A 85 8.14 11.63 -9.82
C ALA A 85 8.12 12.96 -9.06
N HIS A 86 7.23 13.85 -9.47
CA HIS A 86 7.01 15.13 -8.82
C HIS A 86 5.55 15.25 -8.38
N PHE A 87 5.35 15.73 -7.15
CA PHE A 87 4.03 15.86 -6.55
C PHE A 87 3.77 17.30 -6.12
N PRO A 88 2.51 17.76 -6.20
CA PRO A 88 2.17 19.12 -5.90
C PRO A 88 2.33 19.45 -4.40
N LYS A 89 2.41 20.72 -4.03
CA LYS A 89 2.23 21.15 -2.65
C LYS A 89 0.79 20.84 -2.21
N VAL A 90 0.65 20.24 -1.03
CA VAL A 90 -0.65 19.91 -0.41
C VAL A 90 -0.72 20.49 0.99
N ALA A 91 -1.94 20.77 1.46
CA ALA A 91 -2.15 21.16 2.85
C ALA A 91 -1.76 20.00 3.79
N ASN A 92 -1.11 20.34 4.91
CA ASN A 92 -0.60 19.39 5.90
C ASN A 92 0.43 18.38 5.37
N GLY A 93 1.01 18.61 4.20
CA GLY A 93 2.06 17.78 3.65
C GLY A 93 1.65 16.34 3.31
N TYR A 94 2.65 15.53 2.97
CA TYR A 94 2.47 14.13 2.62
C TYR A 94 2.77 13.21 3.80
N THR A 95 2.02 12.11 3.91
CA THR A 95 2.35 10.98 4.76
C THR A 95 2.89 9.84 3.89
N PHE A 96 3.98 9.22 4.32
CA PHE A 96 4.58 8.07 3.67
C PHE A 96 4.47 6.83 4.57
N ARG A 97 4.06 5.68 4.02
CA ARG A 97 3.96 4.41 4.76
C ARG A 97 4.53 3.26 3.95
N VAL A 98 4.96 2.22 4.65
CA VAL A 98 5.36 0.95 4.03
C VAL A 98 4.54 -0.19 4.62
N PHE A 99 3.94 -0.98 3.75
CA PHE A 99 3.19 -2.17 4.09
C PHE A 99 3.91 -3.40 3.57
N LYS A 100 4.16 -4.37 4.44
CA LYS A 100 4.71 -5.67 4.09
C LYS A 100 3.59 -6.68 3.98
N ASN A 101 3.53 -7.38 2.85
CA ASN A 101 2.73 -8.58 2.72
C ASN A 101 3.38 -9.72 3.50
N THR A 102 2.65 -10.31 4.45
CA THR A 102 3.20 -11.31 5.36
C THR A 102 3.47 -12.65 4.67
N SER A 103 2.80 -12.92 3.54
CA SER A 103 2.89 -14.21 2.84
C SER A 103 4.14 -14.33 1.95
N ASN A 104 4.54 -13.25 1.30
CA ASN A 104 5.61 -13.25 0.29
C ASN A 104 6.68 -12.17 0.52
N SER A 105 6.57 -11.39 1.60
CA SER A 105 7.48 -10.29 1.93
C SER A 105 7.56 -9.16 0.90
N GLU A 106 6.62 -9.09 -0.05
CA GLU A 106 6.47 -7.93 -0.93
C GLU A 106 6.21 -6.68 -0.12
N LEU A 107 6.82 -5.57 -0.55
CA LEU A 107 6.63 -4.27 0.06
C LEU A 107 5.83 -3.37 -0.86
N PHE A 108 4.83 -2.72 -0.26
CA PHE A 108 4.01 -1.71 -0.88
C PHE A 108 4.20 -0.38 -0.17
N TYR A 109 4.15 0.70 -0.92
CA TYR A 109 4.53 2.03 -0.45
C TYR A 109 3.35 2.97 -0.63
N SER A 110 2.86 3.58 0.44
CA SER A 110 1.78 4.56 0.37
C SER A 110 2.35 5.96 0.40
N LEU A 111 1.88 6.83 -0.50
CA LEU A 111 2.08 8.27 -0.43
C LEU A 111 0.71 8.94 -0.42
N GLU A 112 0.43 9.67 0.66
CA GLU A 112 -0.91 10.18 0.96
C GLU A 112 -0.89 11.68 1.28
N SER A 113 -1.91 12.38 0.82
CA SER A 113 -2.24 13.75 1.20
C SER A 113 -3.70 13.83 1.64
N ILE A 114 -4.17 15.03 1.99
CA ILE A 114 -5.58 15.27 2.30
C ILE A 114 -6.52 14.96 1.11
N ASP A 115 -6.02 15.02 -0.12
CA ASP A 115 -6.84 14.91 -1.34
C ASP A 115 -6.68 13.56 -2.05
N ARG A 116 -5.56 12.85 -1.84
CA ARG A 116 -5.22 11.65 -2.61
C ARG A 116 -4.33 10.69 -1.84
N ALA A 117 -4.63 9.40 -1.95
CA ALA A 117 -3.78 8.33 -1.45
C ALA A 117 -3.44 7.37 -2.60
N CYS A 118 -2.14 7.14 -2.82
CA CYS A 118 -1.66 6.19 -3.81
C CYS A 118 -0.84 5.10 -3.13
N LEU A 119 -1.11 3.84 -3.47
CA LEU A 119 -0.27 2.70 -3.13
C LEU A 119 0.54 2.27 -4.35
N TYR A 120 1.85 2.24 -4.16
CA TYR A 120 2.83 1.82 -5.14
C TYR A 120 3.41 0.47 -4.77
N GLY A 121 3.93 -0.26 -5.75
CA GLY A 121 4.81 -1.40 -5.51
C GLY A 121 5.69 -1.69 -6.71
N TYR A 122 6.78 -2.41 -6.48
CA TYR A 122 7.70 -2.75 -7.55
C TYR A 122 7.10 -3.85 -8.44
N SER A 123 7.13 -3.63 -9.76
CA SER A 123 6.73 -4.63 -10.75
C SER A 123 7.98 -5.27 -11.33
N PRO A 124 8.32 -6.53 -10.99
CA PRO A 124 9.52 -7.18 -11.52
C PRO A 124 9.44 -7.41 -13.03
N ILE A 125 8.22 -7.52 -13.58
CA ILE A 125 7.96 -7.66 -15.01
C ILE A 125 8.32 -6.35 -15.74
N ASN A 126 7.79 -5.22 -15.25
CA ASN A 126 7.96 -3.92 -15.89
C ASN A 126 9.23 -3.18 -15.43
N LYS A 127 9.92 -3.70 -14.41
CA LYS A 127 11.16 -3.15 -13.81
C LYS A 127 11.03 -1.69 -13.39
N LYS A 128 9.86 -1.33 -12.86
CA LYS A 128 9.51 0.01 -12.41
C LYS A 128 8.59 -0.06 -11.21
N LEU A 129 8.42 1.07 -10.54
CA LEU A 129 7.36 1.24 -9.55
C LEU A 129 6.02 1.44 -10.27
N GLU A 130 4.98 0.71 -9.86
CA GLU A 130 3.64 0.83 -10.42
C GLU A 130 2.64 1.29 -9.37
N VAL A 131 1.68 2.12 -9.79
CA VAL A 131 0.56 2.54 -8.95
C VAL A 131 -0.48 1.43 -8.99
N TYR A 132 -0.63 0.71 -7.88
CA TYR A 132 -1.61 -0.36 -7.74
C TYR A 132 -2.97 0.15 -7.24
N ILE A 133 -2.96 1.12 -6.32
CA ILE A 133 -4.16 1.75 -5.79
C ILE A 133 -4.01 3.26 -5.95
N ASP A 134 -5.04 3.89 -6.50
CA ASP A 134 -5.18 5.34 -6.52
C ASP A 134 -6.58 5.68 -6.02
N SER A 135 -6.66 6.45 -4.93
CA SER A 135 -7.93 6.77 -4.28
C SER A 135 -8.92 7.48 -5.22
N GLN A 136 -8.43 8.16 -6.26
CA GLN A 136 -9.29 8.84 -7.24
C GLN A 136 -10.14 7.87 -8.08
N ASN A 137 -9.77 6.58 -8.13
CA ASN A 137 -10.49 5.56 -8.89
C ASN A 137 -11.65 4.91 -8.11
N TYR A 138 -11.94 5.36 -6.88
CA TYR A 138 -12.94 4.74 -6.01
C TYR A 138 -14.02 5.76 -5.63
N ALA A 139 -15.28 5.31 -5.63
CA ALA A 139 -16.40 6.17 -5.27
C ALA A 139 -16.33 6.59 -3.79
N HIS A 140 -16.43 7.89 -3.52
CA HIS A 140 -16.38 8.43 -2.17
C HIS A 140 -17.19 9.71 -2.06
N GLU A 141 -17.46 10.14 -0.83
CA GLU A 141 -18.14 11.40 -0.58
C GLU A 141 -17.20 12.59 -0.78
N ALA A 142 -17.72 13.69 -1.31
CA ALA A 142 -16.99 14.94 -1.39
C ALA A 142 -16.50 15.39 0.01
N GLY A 143 -15.24 15.82 0.06
CA GLY A 143 -14.56 16.26 1.29
C GLY A 143 -14.12 15.12 2.22
N ALA A 144 -14.20 13.86 1.79
CA ALA A 144 -13.65 12.75 2.55
C ALA A 144 -12.13 12.61 2.30
N THR A 145 -11.37 12.45 3.37
CA THR A 145 -9.91 12.28 3.31
C THR A 145 -9.54 10.82 3.06
N PRO A 146 -8.78 10.49 2.01
CA PRO A 146 -8.38 9.12 1.74
C PRO A 146 -7.19 8.70 2.59
N HIS A 147 -7.22 7.45 3.07
CA HIS A 147 -6.14 6.82 3.83
C HIS A 147 -5.96 5.38 3.39
N ILE A 148 -4.73 4.95 3.15
CA ILE A 148 -4.42 3.53 2.95
C ILE A 148 -3.78 3.03 4.24
N VAL A 149 -4.39 2.01 4.85
CA VAL A 149 -4.00 1.51 6.16
C VAL A 149 -4.10 0.00 6.24
N VAL A 150 -3.30 -0.56 7.14
CA VAL A 150 -3.45 -1.93 7.59
C VAL A 150 -4.26 -1.91 8.89
N LEU A 151 -5.38 -2.62 8.90
CA LEU A 151 -6.23 -2.78 10.08
C LEU A 151 -5.60 -3.79 11.05
N LYS A 152 -6.04 -3.78 12.32
CA LYS A 152 -5.56 -4.72 13.36
C LYS A 152 -5.66 -6.20 12.99
N ASN A 153 -6.61 -6.57 12.12
CA ASN A 153 -6.77 -7.94 11.62
C ASN A 153 -5.83 -8.28 10.44
N GLY A 154 -4.97 -7.35 10.03
CA GLY A 154 -4.04 -7.50 8.91
C GLY A 154 -4.61 -7.09 7.56
N ASP A 155 -5.85 -6.62 7.47
CA ASP A 155 -6.46 -6.24 6.19
C ASP A 155 -5.89 -4.92 5.68
N LEU A 156 -5.48 -4.89 4.40
CA LEU A 156 -5.14 -3.65 3.70
C LEU A 156 -6.41 -2.98 3.18
N VAL A 157 -6.62 -1.72 3.54
CA VAL A 157 -7.84 -0.98 3.26
C VAL A 157 -7.53 0.43 2.76
N LEU A 158 -8.24 0.86 1.71
CA LEU A 158 -8.44 2.28 1.40
C LEU A 158 -9.71 2.75 2.13
N ALA A 159 -9.56 3.71 3.01
CA ALA A 159 -10.65 4.33 3.73
C ALA A 159 -10.80 5.79 3.30
N PHE A 160 -12.04 6.24 3.12
CA PHE A 160 -12.39 7.64 2.93
C PHE A 160 -13.04 8.14 4.22
N GLU A 161 -12.31 8.90 5.01
CA GLU A 161 -12.77 9.43 6.30
C GLU A 161 -13.50 10.76 6.15
N LYS A 162 -14.68 10.85 6.76
CA LYS A 162 -15.42 12.08 6.89
C LYS A 162 -16.11 12.12 8.25
N SER A 163 -15.73 13.09 9.06
CA SER A 163 -16.16 13.19 10.46
C SER A 163 -15.79 11.91 11.23
N ASN A 164 -16.76 11.19 11.82
CA ASN A 164 -16.53 9.97 12.59
C ASN A 164 -16.84 8.68 11.82
N LYS A 165 -17.09 8.78 10.51
CA LYS A 165 -17.44 7.66 9.65
C LYS A 165 -16.45 7.52 8.50
N SER A 166 -16.37 6.32 7.95
CA SER A 166 -15.59 6.02 6.75
C SER A 166 -16.34 5.13 5.77
N LYS A 167 -16.04 5.33 4.48
CA LYS A 167 -16.29 4.33 3.43
C LYS A 167 -15.00 3.55 3.21
N ARG A 168 -15.06 2.22 3.10
CA ARG A 168 -13.86 1.37 3.05
C ARG A 168 -13.87 0.42 1.85
N TYR A 169 -12.70 0.21 1.27
CA TYR A 169 -12.43 -0.80 0.26
C TYR A 169 -11.31 -1.71 0.78
N LYS A 170 -11.54 -3.02 0.81
CA LYS A 170 -10.53 -4.02 1.20
C LYS A 170 -9.79 -4.52 -0.03
N PHE A 171 -8.48 -4.65 0.07
CA PHE A 171 -7.61 -5.12 -1.00
C PHE A 171 -6.99 -6.47 -0.63
N ASN A 172 -6.89 -7.34 -1.63
CA ASN A 172 -6.13 -8.59 -1.54
C ASN A 172 -5.26 -8.71 -2.79
N TRP A 173 -4.03 -9.17 -2.63
CA TRP A 173 -3.09 -9.31 -3.72
C TRP A 173 -3.35 -10.60 -4.49
N ASP A 174 -3.50 -10.47 -5.81
CA ASP A 174 -3.65 -11.58 -6.74
C ASP A 174 -2.29 -11.85 -7.38
N ALA A 175 -1.55 -12.80 -6.80
CA ALA A 175 -0.22 -13.18 -7.27
C ALA A 175 -0.22 -13.66 -8.74
N ASN A 176 -1.33 -14.20 -9.24
CA ASN A 176 -1.42 -14.65 -10.63
C ASN A 176 -1.51 -13.47 -11.61
N LYS A 177 -2.06 -12.34 -11.15
CA LYS A 177 -2.20 -11.11 -11.96
C LYS A 177 -1.15 -10.07 -11.65
N ASN A 178 -0.36 -10.25 -10.59
CA ASN A 178 0.54 -9.24 -10.06
C ASN A 178 -0.20 -7.90 -9.84
N TRP A 179 -1.41 -7.98 -9.25
CA TRP A 179 -2.30 -6.84 -9.07
C TRP A 179 -3.21 -7.05 -7.86
N PHE A 180 -3.84 -5.98 -7.36
CA PHE A 180 -4.82 -6.09 -6.28
C PHE A 180 -6.24 -6.31 -6.81
N GLY A 181 -6.92 -7.33 -6.29
CA GLY A 181 -8.38 -7.36 -6.26
C GLY A 181 -8.92 -6.51 -5.11
N TYR A 182 -10.18 -6.07 -5.20
CA TYR A 182 -10.81 -5.32 -4.11
C TYR A 182 -12.29 -5.67 -3.89
N SER A 183 -12.76 -5.39 -2.68
CA SER A 183 -14.18 -5.45 -2.29
C SER A 183 -14.61 -4.13 -1.65
N ASP A 184 -15.75 -3.57 -2.09
CA ASP A 184 -16.40 -2.44 -1.41
C ASP A 184 -17.06 -2.92 -0.12
N LEU A 185 -16.58 -2.44 1.03
CA LEU A 185 -17.13 -2.77 2.35
C LEU A 185 -18.29 -1.85 2.76
N GLY A 186 -18.64 -0.88 1.92
CA GLY A 186 -19.67 0.10 2.17
C GLY A 186 -19.23 1.25 3.10
N ALA A 187 -20.21 2.08 3.44
CA ALA A 187 -20.05 3.25 4.29
C ALA A 187 -20.52 2.99 5.73
N GLY A 188 -20.22 3.93 6.64
CA GLY A 188 -20.68 3.88 8.03
C GLY A 188 -19.74 3.18 8.99
N TRP A 189 -18.58 2.75 8.52
CA TRP A 189 -17.51 2.24 9.38
C TRP A 189 -17.00 3.34 10.32
N PRO A 190 -16.56 3.02 11.54
CA PRO A 190 -15.92 4.00 12.41
C PRO A 190 -14.68 4.64 11.76
N SER A 191 -14.15 5.69 12.38
CA SER A 191 -12.84 6.24 12.00
C SER A 191 -11.74 5.17 12.05
N ILE A 192 -10.85 5.17 11.07
CA ILE A 192 -9.68 4.30 10.99
C ILE A 192 -8.71 4.52 12.16
N SER A 193 -8.73 5.69 12.81
CA SER A 193 -7.94 5.94 14.02
C SER A 193 -8.17 4.92 15.15
N ARG A 194 -9.35 4.28 15.18
CA ARG A 194 -9.71 3.24 16.16
C ARG A 194 -9.23 1.84 15.78
N ASP A 195 -9.05 1.60 14.49
CA ASP A 195 -8.85 0.27 13.90
C ASP A 195 -7.46 0.07 13.30
N LYS A 196 -6.69 1.15 13.14
CA LYS A 196 -5.31 1.12 12.69
C LYS A 196 -4.42 0.48 13.78
N LYS A 197 -3.48 -0.35 13.33
CA LYS A 197 -2.43 -0.95 14.16
C LYS A 197 -1.26 0.02 14.31
#